data_AF-A0A9X2SB99-F1
#
_entry.id   AF-A0A9X2SB99-F1
#
_cell.length_a   1.000
_cell.length_b   1.000
_cell.length_c   1.000
_cell.angle_alpha   90.00
_cell.angle_beta   90.00
_cell.angle_gamma   90.00
#
_symmetry.space_group_name_H-M   'P 1'
#
loop_
_entity.id
_entity.type
_entity.pdbx_description
1 polymer ?
#
loop_
_entity_poly.entity_id
_entity_poly.type
_entity_poly.pdbx_seq_one_letter_code
_entity_poly.pdbx_strand_id
1 'polypeptide(L)'
;MTKINSNSPTGLSVVQWQELIASCAREAANTPYDINYGTEVRSMVHPFMAKFTPEEAWLFELNVGLFLLGRQSTDRHMGHFARIAASETLHAIESQLHNLPPEIAVKQQGRLLETAAYIRDTATSNTWFPPAYLDIYVELWLILVASATDRPRLFKEELAHLAEGTGKENKLFPLVARAWIHFWLQEDQAAWRLLEAAERHRLKPGHVFRFLRVLEEAGEWSRLEAWLTHCATERVGRTPGSLDTYGRYWDAVTLQLPEVEGNMWRAITSLLPYSGSLYEESLMRYGRYRQWIDYQLSLGSDPLDFRAKDLQPIEKEAPEALLPFYHQGVEKYVLLKNRDGYKRAVKLLKRLAKLYKKLKREQRWEAYMETFTSRNNRLRALQEELRKGGLIS
;
A
#
# COMPACT_ATOMS: atom_id res chain seq x y z
N MET A 1 17.77 12.84 -43.41
CA MET A 1 17.61 14.32 -43.45
C MET A 1 16.34 14.62 -44.22
N THR A 2 15.23 14.72 -43.52
CA THR A 2 13.96 15.22 -44.05
C THR A 2 13.74 16.52 -43.30
N LYS A 3 13.95 17.65 -43.99
CA LYS A 3 13.66 18.97 -43.43
C LYS A 3 12.18 19.00 -43.09
N ILE A 4 11.86 19.11 -41.80
CA ILE A 4 10.50 19.42 -41.33
C ILE A 4 10.26 20.88 -41.74
N ASN A 5 9.73 21.05 -42.96
CA ASN A 5 9.26 22.33 -43.43
C ASN A 5 8.09 22.77 -42.55
N SER A 6 8.17 24.01 -42.08
CA SER A 6 7.07 24.93 -41.79
C SER A 6 5.68 24.45 -42.23
N ASN A 7 5.02 23.67 -41.38
CA ASN A 7 3.60 23.38 -41.46
C ASN A 7 3.04 23.60 -40.06
N SER A 8 1.94 24.36 -39.99
CA SER A 8 1.22 24.65 -38.76
C SER A 8 0.99 23.35 -37.96
N PRO A 9 1.26 23.33 -36.65
CA PRO A 9 1.15 22.11 -35.85
C PRO A 9 -0.32 21.71 -35.59
N THR A 10 -1.29 22.52 -36.02
CA THR A 10 -2.73 22.23 -35.99
C THR A 10 -3.06 21.07 -36.93
N GLY A 11 -3.38 19.91 -36.35
CA GLY A 11 -3.75 18.68 -37.06
C GLY A 11 -2.73 17.54 -37.03
N LEU A 12 -1.62 17.70 -36.30
CA LEU A 12 -0.65 16.62 -36.08
C LEU A 12 -1.20 15.56 -35.10
N SER A 13 -0.93 14.28 -35.40
CA SER A 13 -1.19 13.16 -34.47
C SER A 13 -0.23 13.19 -33.28
N VAL A 14 -0.58 12.50 -32.20
CA VAL A 14 0.27 12.41 -31.00
C VAL A 14 1.66 11.81 -31.32
N VAL A 15 1.74 10.89 -32.28
CA VAL A 15 3.03 10.32 -32.73
C VAL A 15 3.92 11.41 -33.34
N GLN A 16 3.35 12.28 -34.18
CA GLN A 16 4.08 13.39 -34.79
C GLN A 16 4.47 14.46 -33.76
N TRP A 17 3.67 14.66 -32.73
CA TRP A 17 4.05 15.49 -31.58
C TRP A 17 5.26 14.92 -30.85
N GLN A 18 5.29 13.61 -30.61
CA GLN A 18 6.42 12.94 -29.97
C GLN A 18 7.69 13.02 -30.81
N GLU A 19 7.59 12.92 -32.15
CA GLU A 19 8.72 13.13 -33.07
C GLU A 19 9.25 14.57 -33.03
N LEU A 20 8.35 15.56 -32.97
CA LEU A 20 8.70 16.97 -32.86
C LEU A 20 9.42 17.23 -31.53
N ILE A 21 8.87 16.74 -30.41
CA ILE A 21 9.49 16.85 -29.09
C ILE A 21 10.86 16.17 -29.10
N ALA A 22 10.99 14.99 -29.70
CA ALA A 22 12.27 14.29 -29.84
C ALA A 22 13.28 15.04 -30.72
N SER A 23 12.83 15.84 -31.68
CA SER A 23 13.71 16.72 -32.48
C SER A 23 14.25 17.87 -31.64
N CYS A 24 13.39 18.58 -30.90
CA CYS A 24 13.80 19.65 -29.98
C CYS A 24 14.71 19.13 -28.86
N ALA A 25 14.39 17.96 -28.31
CA ALA A 25 15.18 17.31 -27.25
C ALA A 25 16.58 16.87 -27.71
N ARG A 26 16.83 16.70 -29.02
CA ARG A 26 18.17 16.44 -29.57
C ARG A 26 19.01 17.71 -29.72
N GLU A 27 18.37 18.86 -29.79
CA GLU A 27 19.01 20.17 -29.89
C GLU A 27 19.30 20.79 -28.52
N ALA A 28 18.74 20.22 -27.44
CA ALA A 28 19.01 20.60 -26.05
C ALA A 28 20.49 20.42 -25.68
N ALA A 29 21.05 21.40 -24.96
CA ALA A 29 22.43 21.39 -24.52
C ALA A 29 22.64 20.55 -23.25
N ASN A 30 21.63 20.48 -22.37
CA ASN A 30 21.73 19.72 -21.12
C ASN A 30 21.42 18.24 -21.31
N THR A 31 21.90 17.41 -20.40
CA THR A 31 21.60 15.97 -20.41
C THR A 31 20.25 15.69 -19.74
N PRO A 32 19.54 14.60 -20.07
CA PRO A 32 18.29 14.21 -19.39
C PRO A 32 18.39 14.04 -17.87
N TYR A 33 19.58 14.09 -17.29
CA TYR A 33 19.84 13.92 -15.86
C TYR A 33 20.07 15.25 -15.14
N ASP A 34 20.16 16.36 -15.86
CA ASP A 34 20.30 17.71 -15.32
C ASP A 34 18.92 18.30 -14.95
N ILE A 35 18.87 19.05 -13.85
CA ILE A 35 17.64 19.72 -13.39
C ILE A 35 17.06 20.63 -14.48
N ASN A 36 17.93 21.30 -15.25
CA ASN A 36 17.51 22.29 -16.25
C ASN A 36 17.07 21.67 -17.59
N TYR A 37 17.22 20.35 -17.79
CA TYR A 37 16.85 19.73 -19.05
C TYR A 37 15.34 19.82 -19.32
N GLY A 38 14.52 19.62 -18.28
CA GLY A 38 13.08 19.71 -18.42
C GLY A 38 12.60 21.12 -18.80
N THR A 39 13.21 22.15 -18.23
CA THR A 39 12.88 23.56 -18.52
C THR A 39 13.42 24.01 -19.88
N GLU A 40 14.58 23.52 -20.30
CA GLU A 40 15.16 23.77 -21.61
C GLU A 40 14.29 23.20 -22.73
N VAL A 41 13.93 21.91 -22.65
CA VAL A 41 13.07 21.27 -23.66
C VAL A 41 11.70 21.95 -23.72
N ARG A 42 11.08 22.30 -22.59
CA ARG A 42 9.82 23.07 -22.58
C ARG A 42 9.98 24.44 -23.26
N SER A 43 11.09 25.14 -23.02
CA SER A 43 11.36 26.44 -23.64
C SER A 43 11.53 26.35 -25.17
N MET A 44 12.17 25.28 -25.65
CA MET A 44 12.33 25.03 -27.08
C MET A 44 11.01 24.70 -27.78
N VAL A 45 10.04 24.13 -27.05
CA VAL A 45 8.77 23.70 -27.62
C VAL A 45 7.65 24.74 -27.46
N HIS A 46 7.79 25.66 -26.50
CA HIS A 46 6.86 26.78 -26.26
C HIS A 46 6.47 27.59 -27.53
N PRO A 47 7.37 27.88 -28.50
CA PRO A 47 7.00 28.59 -29.72
C PRO A 47 5.96 27.86 -30.59
N PHE A 48 5.89 26.52 -30.51
CA PHE A 48 4.91 25.74 -31.24
C PHE A 48 3.52 25.80 -30.58
N MET A 49 3.48 25.99 -29.25
CA MET A 49 2.25 26.08 -28.49
C MET A 49 1.44 27.35 -28.76
N ALA A 50 2.10 28.44 -29.16
CA ALA A 50 1.42 29.69 -29.51
C ALA A 50 0.43 29.57 -30.69
N LYS A 51 0.49 28.46 -31.43
CA LYS A 51 -0.39 28.17 -32.58
C LYS A 51 -1.51 27.19 -32.25
N PHE A 52 -1.54 26.65 -31.04
CA PHE A 52 -2.54 25.69 -30.59
C PHE A 52 -3.74 26.39 -29.96
N THR A 53 -4.90 25.74 -30.04
CA THR A 53 -6.01 26.06 -29.13
C THR A 53 -5.60 25.77 -27.68
N PRO A 54 -6.20 26.42 -26.67
CA PRO A 54 -5.89 26.14 -25.26
C PRO A 54 -5.98 24.65 -24.91
N GLU A 55 -6.92 23.93 -25.52
CA GLU A 55 -7.13 22.50 -25.33
C GLU A 55 -6.02 21.64 -25.94
N GLU A 56 -5.56 21.99 -27.14
CA GLU A 56 -4.45 21.31 -27.80
C GLU A 56 -3.12 21.61 -27.11
N ALA A 57 -2.92 22.85 -26.65
CA ALA A 57 -1.74 23.24 -25.89
C ALA A 57 -1.63 22.45 -24.57
N TRP A 58 -2.76 22.23 -23.90
CA TRP A 58 -2.83 21.39 -22.70
C TRP A 58 -2.41 19.95 -23.00
N LEU A 59 -2.98 19.32 -24.03
CA LEU A 59 -2.64 17.93 -24.39
C LEU A 59 -1.19 17.80 -24.85
N PHE A 60 -0.70 18.81 -25.54
CA PHE A 60 0.67 18.87 -25.99
C PHE A 60 1.65 18.92 -24.80
N GLU A 61 1.39 19.76 -23.78
CA GLU A 61 2.20 19.79 -22.55
C GLU A 61 2.21 18.45 -21.80
N LEU A 62 1.07 17.75 -21.74
CA LEU A 62 1.02 16.42 -21.16
C LEU A 62 1.96 15.45 -21.90
N ASN A 63 1.96 15.50 -23.23
CA ASN A 63 2.82 14.68 -24.07
C ASN A 63 4.32 15.03 -23.92
N VAL A 64 4.65 16.31 -23.73
CA VAL A 64 6.01 16.76 -23.36
C VAL A 64 6.41 16.17 -22.01
N GLY A 65 5.54 16.24 -21.01
CA GLY A 65 5.77 15.65 -19.70
C GLY A 65 6.03 14.14 -19.77
N LEU A 66 5.20 13.40 -20.52
CA LEU A 66 5.37 11.97 -20.74
C LEU A 66 6.73 11.64 -21.39
N PHE A 67 7.10 12.38 -22.44
CA PHE A 67 8.39 12.23 -23.11
C PHE A 67 9.56 12.45 -22.16
N LEU A 68 9.52 13.56 -21.40
CA LEU A 68 10.56 13.91 -20.43
C LEU A 68 10.67 12.83 -19.35
N LEU A 69 9.55 12.38 -18.79
CA LEU A 69 9.53 11.35 -17.76
C LEU A 69 10.16 10.03 -18.26
N GLY A 70 9.90 9.66 -19.53
CA GLY A 70 10.50 8.49 -20.16
C GLY A 70 12.01 8.60 -20.38
N ARG A 71 12.54 9.82 -20.61
CA ARG A 71 13.96 10.09 -20.82
C ARG A 71 14.76 10.29 -19.55
N GLN A 72 14.15 10.95 -18.57
CA GLN A 72 14.80 11.30 -17.30
C GLN A 72 14.91 10.09 -16.38
N SER A 73 13.96 9.17 -16.44
CA SER A 73 13.91 8.05 -15.52
C SER A 73 14.73 6.87 -16.06
N THR A 74 15.55 6.21 -15.24
CA THR A 74 16.37 5.03 -15.64
C THR A 74 16.36 3.90 -14.59
N ASP A 75 16.67 2.67 -15.03
CA ASP A 75 16.45 1.42 -14.28
C ASP A 75 17.23 1.26 -12.98
N ARG A 76 18.50 1.71 -12.90
CA ARG A 76 19.38 1.17 -11.84
C ARG A 76 20.03 2.15 -10.88
N HIS A 77 20.41 3.36 -11.27
CA HIS A 77 21.03 4.31 -10.32
C HIS A 77 20.79 5.74 -10.79
N MET A 78 19.60 6.27 -10.50
CA MET A 78 19.31 7.67 -10.74
C MET A 78 20.15 8.55 -9.80
N GLY A 79 21.01 9.39 -10.36
CA GLY A 79 21.67 10.46 -9.62
C GLY A 79 20.64 11.34 -8.92
N HIS A 80 21.01 11.97 -7.81
CA HIS A 80 20.09 12.79 -7.00
C HIS A 80 19.32 13.82 -7.85
N PHE A 81 20.00 14.46 -8.79
CA PHE A 81 19.42 15.44 -9.71
C PHE A 81 18.43 14.85 -10.71
N ALA A 82 18.73 13.68 -11.28
CA ALA A 82 17.81 12.98 -12.16
C ALA A 82 16.53 12.56 -11.40
N ARG A 83 16.65 12.17 -10.12
CA ARG A 83 15.48 11.85 -9.28
C ARG A 83 14.61 13.08 -9.02
N ILE A 84 15.22 14.23 -8.77
CA ILE A 84 14.50 15.50 -8.57
C ILE A 84 13.78 15.87 -9.88
N ALA A 85 14.49 15.88 -11.01
CA ALA A 85 13.92 16.24 -12.31
C ALA A 85 12.74 15.33 -12.71
N ALA A 86 12.87 14.02 -12.51
CA ALA A 86 11.77 13.07 -12.77
C ALA A 86 10.59 13.28 -11.80
N SER A 87 10.85 13.59 -10.53
CA SER A 87 9.81 13.86 -9.53
C SER A 87 9.06 15.16 -9.81
N GLU A 88 9.75 16.22 -10.22
CA GLU A 88 9.14 17.50 -10.62
C GLU A 88 8.28 17.32 -11.87
N THR A 89 8.79 16.59 -12.87
CA THR A 89 8.04 16.27 -14.08
C THR A 89 6.79 15.45 -13.76
N LEU A 90 6.92 14.45 -12.88
CA LEU A 90 5.77 13.66 -12.42
C LEU A 90 4.73 14.51 -11.70
N HIS A 91 5.16 15.36 -10.75
CA HIS A 91 4.25 16.25 -10.02
C HIS A 91 3.52 17.23 -10.95
N ALA A 92 4.21 17.74 -11.97
CA ALA A 92 3.60 18.59 -13.00
C ALA A 92 2.52 17.84 -13.80
N ILE A 93 2.79 16.60 -14.21
CA ILE A 93 1.81 15.75 -14.91
C ILE A 93 0.60 15.47 -14.01
N GLU A 94 0.82 15.08 -12.76
CA GLU A 94 -0.25 14.79 -11.80
C GLU A 94 -1.12 16.03 -11.56
N SER A 95 -0.51 17.19 -11.28
CA SER A 95 -1.22 18.45 -11.10
C SER A 95 -2.04 18.83 -12.33
N GLN A 96 -1.48 18.61 -13.52
CA GLN A 96 -2.16 18.89 -14.78
C GLN A 96 -3.38 17.98 -14.98
N LEU A 97 -3.25 16.67 -14.73
CA LEU A 97 -4.35 15.70 -14.83
C LEU A 97 -5.48 15.99 -13.84
N HIS A 98 -5.16 16.37 -12.60
CA HIS A 98 -6.17 16.72 -11.58
C HIS A 98 -6.95 17.98 -11.95
N ASN A 99 -6.33 18.93 -12.65
CA ASN A 99 -6.94 20.20 -13.05
C ASN A 99 -7.55 20.18 -14.46
N LEU A 100 -7.79 19.00 -15.03
CA LEU A 100 -8.35 18.90 -16.39
C LEU A 100 -9.79 19.46 -16.43
N PRO A 101 -10.06 20.46 -17.28
CA PRO A 101 -11.43 20.91 -17.53
C PRO A 101 -12.24 19.81 -18.24
N PRO A 102 -13.44 19.46 -17.77
CA PRO A 102 -14.25 18.38 -18.32
C PRO A 102 -14.62 18.59 -19.79
N GLU A 103 -14.68 19.84 -20.25
CA GLU A 103 -14.92 20.17 -21.66
C GLU A 103 -13.81 19.68 -22.59
N ILE A 104 -12.55 19.69 -22.14
CA ILE A 104 -11.40 19.21 -22.91
C ILE A 104 -11.50 17.69 -23.09
N ALA A 105 -11.90 16.99 -22.02
CA ALA A 105 -12.06 15.54 -22.04
C ALA A 105 -13.10 15.05 -23.06
N VAL A 106 -14.14 15.86 -23.30
CA VAL A 106 -15.19 15.56 -24.31
C VAL A 106 -14.74 16.00 -25.70
N LYS A 107 -14.22 17.22 -25.86
CA LYS A 107 -13.85 17.78 -27.18
C LYS A 107 -12.64 17.08 -27.82
N GLN A 108 -11.68 16.60 -27.02
CA GLN A 108 -10.42 16.04 -27.50
C GLN A 108 -10.26 14.54 -27.18
N GLN A 109 -11.36 13.81 -27.03
CA GLN A 109 -11.37 12.38 -26.71
C GLN A 109 -10.46 11.55 -27.63
N GLY A 110 -10.46 11.84 -28.94
CA GLY A 110 -9.60 11.13 -29.91
C GLY A 110 -8.10 11.26 -29.60
N ARG A 111 -7.65 12.47 -29.22
CA ARG A 111 -6.24 12.71 -28.89
C ARG A 111 -5.84 12.10 -27.55
N LEU A 112 -6.75 12.05 -26.59
CA LEU A 112 -6.54 11.33 -25.33
C LEU A 112 -6.34 9.83 -25.57
N LEU A 113 -7.12 9.23 -26.48
CA LEU A 113 -6.95 7.82 -26.88
C LEU A 113 -5.60 7.60 -27.59
N GLU A 114 -5.16 8.54 -28.45
CA GLU A 114 -3.83 8.48 -29.04
C GLU A 114 -2.70 8.59 -27.99
N THR A 115 -2.86 9.44 -26.97
CA THR A 115 -1.90 9.52 -25.85
C THR A 115 -1.88 8.23 -25.02
N ALA A 116 -3.04 7.60 -24.77
CA ALA A 116 -3.10 6.29 -24.13
C ALA A 116 -2.41 5.20 -24.96
N ALA A 117 -2.60 5.22 -26.29
CA ALA A 117 -1.93 4.32 -27.22
C ALA A 117 -0.41 4.52 -27.23
N TYR A 118 0.07 5.76 -27.15
CA TYR A 118 1.49 6.08 -27.02
C TYR A 118 2.09 5.52 -25.73
N ILE A 119 1.42 5.71 -24.58
CA ILE A 119 1.87 5.14 -23.30
C ILE A 119 1.93 3.62 -23.39
N ARG A 120 0.90 2.99 -23.98
CA ARG A 120 0.84 1.54 -24.18
C ARG A 120 1.98 1.01 -25.03
N ASP A 121 2.24 1.61 -26.21
CA ASP A 121 3.32 1.15 -27.08
C ASP A 121 4.70 1.37 -26.44
N THR A 122 4.89 2.52 -25.78
CA THR A 122 6.14 2.83 -25.06
C THR A 122 6.38 1.87 -23.90
N ALA A 123 5.34 1.54 -23.12
CA ALA A 123 5.46 0.67 -21.96
C ALA A 123 5.58 -0.83 -22.33
N THR A 124 5.01 -1.25 -23.46
CA THR A 124 5.11 -2.64 -23.94
C THR A 124 6.40 -2.90 -24.71
N SER A 125 6.87 -1.93 -25.51
CA SER A 125 8.06 -2.08 -26.36
C SER A 125 9.38 -1.98 -25.61
N ASN A 126 9.43 -1.25 -24.49
CA ASN A 126 10.66 -1.08 -23.72
C ASN A 126 10.76 -2.09 -22.57
N THR A 127 11.97 -2.60 -22.31
CA THR A 127 12.27 -3.45 -21.14
C THR A 127 11.95 -2.74 -19.82
N TRP A 128 12.08 -1.42 -19.81
CA TRP A 128 11.95 -0.59 -18.63
C TRP A 128 11.13 0.67 -18.92
N PHE A 129 10.27 1.03 -17.98
CA PHE A 129 9.43 2.21 -18.04
C PHE A 129 9.27 2.79 -16.63
N PRO A 130 9.02 4.11 -16.48
CA PRO A 130 8.79 4.71 -15.17
C PRO A 130 7.56 4.05 -14.52
N PRO A 131 7.61 3.62 -13.25
CA PRO A 131 6.45 3.02 -12.59
C PRO A 131 5.19 3.90 -12.67
N ALA A 132 5.38 5.22 -12.66
CA ALA A 132 4.32 6.21 -12.77
C ALA A 132 3.56 6.21 -14.11
N TYR A 133 4.09 5.60 -15.19
CA TYR A 133 3.36 5.50 -16.46
C TYR A 133 2.09 4.68 -16.33
N LEU A 134 2.11 3.60 -15.53
CA LEU A 134 0.90 2.85 -15.22
C LEU A 134 -0.09 3.77 -14.49
N ASP A 135 0.42 4.59 -13.57
CA ASP A 135 -0.43 5.46 -12.78
C ASP A 135 -1.09 6.56 -13.61
N ILE A 136 -0.33 7.17 -14.52
CA ILE A 136 -0.80 8.18 -15.47
C ILE A 136 -1.78 7.57 -16.46
N TYR A 137 -1.49 6.37 -16.98
CA TYR A 137 -2.39 5.64 -17.87
C TYR A 137 -3.76 5.41 -17.22
N VAL A 138 -3.79 4.97 -15.96
CA VAL A 138 -5.04 4.74 -15.24
C VAL A 138 -5.80 6.05 -15.00
N GLU A 139 -5.12 7.15 -14.65
CA GLU A 139 -5.80 8.45 -14.49
C GLU A 139 -6.43 8.92 -15.82
N LEU A 140 -5.72 8.77 -16.94
CA LEU A 140 -6.24 9.10 -18.26
C LEU A 140 -7.48 8.28 -18.60
N TRP A 141 -7.50 7.00 -18.26
CA TRP A 141 -8.67 6.17 -18.48
C TRP A 141 -9.83 6.52 -17.54
N LEU A 142 -9.59 6.88 -16.28
CA LEU A 142 -10.66 7.36 -15.39
C LEU A 142 -11.34 8.61 -15.98
N ILE A 143 -10.55 9.53 -16.55
CA ILE A 143 -11.05 10.72 -17.26
C ILE A 143 -11.85 10.32 -18.51
N LEU A 144 -11.30 9.43 -19.35
CA LEU A 144 -11.96 8.96 -20.57
C LEU A 144 -13.28 8.24 -20.27
N VAL A 145 -13.32 7.45 -19.21
CA VAL A 145 -14.54 6.74 -18.78
C VAL A 145 -15.58 7.72 -18.29
N ALA A 146 -15.18 8.77 -17.56
CA ALA A 146 -16.09 9.82 -17.14
C ALA A 146 -16.70 10.59 -18.33
N SER A 147 -15.92 10.86 -19.38
CA SER A 147 -16.35 11.68 -20.52
C SER A 147 -16.98 10.90 -21.70
N ALA A 148 -16.74 9.59 -21.84
CA ALA A 148 -17.16 8.82 -23.00
C ALA A 148 -18.65 8.43 -23.00
N THR A 149 -19.30 8.57 -24.16
CA THR A 149 -20.69 8.17 -24.40
C THR A 149 -20.86 6.66 -24.67
N ASP A 150 -19.88 6.01 -25.33
CA ASP A 150 -19.89 4.57 -25.65
C ASP A 150 -18.71 3.83 -25.00
N ARG A 151 -18.80 3.66 -23.67
CA ARG A 151 -17.76 3.02 -22.85
C ARG A 151 -17.48 1.56 -23.24
N PRO A 152 -18.50 0.70 -23.47
CA PRO A 152 -18.26 -0.72 -23.72
C PRO A 152 -17.47 -0.98 -25.01
N ARG A 153 -17.67 -0.15 -26.05
CA ARG A 153 -16.91 -0.27 -27.29
C ARG A 153 -15.44 0.08 -27.09
N LEU A 154 -15.14 1.21 -26.42
CA LEU A 154 -13.77 1.64 -26.15
C LEU A 154 -13.00 0.60 -25.33
N PHE A 155 -13.65 -0.01 -24.33
CA PHE A 155 -13.05 -1.07 -23.54
C PHE A 155 -12.71 -2.32 -24.35
N LYS A 156 -13.58 -2.72 -25.29
CA LYS A 156 -13.32 -3.88 -26.16
C LYS A 156 -12.17 -3.61 -27.13
N GLU A 157 -12.13 -2.42 -27.73
CA GLU A 157 -11.03 -2.01 -28.61
C GLU A 157 -9.70 -1.98 -27.84
N GLU A 158 -9.70 -1.43 -26.62
CA GLU A 158 -8.50 -1.41 -25.77
C GLU A 158 -8.04 -2.80 -25.33
N LEU A 159 -8.96 -3.69 -24.96
CA LEU A 159 -8.63 -5.08 -24.63
C LEU A 159 -7.99 -5.83 -25.81
N ALA A 160 -8.45 -5.57 -27.04
CA ALA A 160 -7.86 -6.15 -28.24
C ALA A 160 -6.42 -5.66 -28.44
N HIS A 161 -6.19 -4.35 -28.33
CA HIS A 161 -4.83 -3.79 -28.44
C HIS A 161 -3.88 -4.28 -27.34
N LEU A 162 -4.36 -4.43 -26.11
CA LEU A 162 -3.56 -4.94 -25.00
C LEU A 162 -3.29 -6.46 -25.11
N ALA A 163 -4.15 -7.21 -25.81
CA ALA A 163 -3.94 -8.63 -26.07
C ALA A 163 -2.88 -8.86 -27.17
N GLU A 164 -2.91 -8.08 -28.25
CA GLU A 164 -1.94 -8.15 -29.34
C GLU A 164 -0.51 -7.79 -28.90
N GLY A 165 -0.37 -6.89 -27.92
CA GLY A 165 0.92 -6.44 -27.38
C GLY A 165 1.59 -7.39 -26.38
N THR A 166 0.95 -8.51 -26.00
CA THR A 166 1.43 -9.42 -24.92
C THR A 166 2.75 -10.17 -25.22
N GLY A 167 3.33 -9.99 -26.40
CA GLY A 167 4.59 -10.60 -26.83
C GLY A 167 5.87 -9.78 -26.61
N LYS A 168 5.79 -8.51 -26.18
CA LYS A 168 6.97 -7.64 -26.00
C LYS A 168 7.51 -7.68 -24.54
N GLU A 169 8.75 -7.25 -24.33
CA GLU A 169 9.62 -7.55 -23.17
C GLU A 169 9.02 -7.31 -21.76
N ASN A 170 7.99 -6.46 -21.64
CA ASN A 170 7.33 -6.15 -20.38
C ASN A 170 5.89 -6.68 -20.29
N LYS A 171 5.69 -7.66 -19.40
CA LYS A 171 4.39 -8.30 -19.16
C LYS A 171 3.56 -7.65 -18.05
N LEU A 172 4.15 -6.81 -17.18
CA LEU A 172 3.44 -6.23 -16.04
C LEU A 172 2.38 -5.22 -16.48
N PHE A 173 2.78 -4.26 -17.32
CA PHE A 173 1.91 -3.18 -17.78
C PHE A 173 0.63 -3.69 -18.45
N PRO A 174 0.67 -4.56 -19.48
CA PRO A 174 -0.54 -5.02 -20.15
C PRO A 174 -1.46 -5.83 -19.24
N LEU A 175 -0.91 -6.60 -18.29
CA LEU A 175 -1.73 -7.35 -17.33
C LEU A 175 -2.52 -6.42 -16.41
N VAL A 176 -1.87 -5.41 -15.84
CA VAL A 176 -2.54 -4.46 -14.93
C VAL A 176 -3.50 -3.54 -15.68
N ALA A 177 -3.13 -3.06 -16.86
CA ALA A 177 -4.02 -2.27 -17.72
C ALA A 177 -5.29 -3.05 -18.07
N ARG A 178 -5.18 -4.33 -18.46
CA ARG A 178 -6.35 -5.19 -18.70
C ARG A 178 -7.18 -5.41 -17.45
N ALA A 179 -6.55 -5.57 -16.28
CA ALA A 179 -7.26 -5.70 -15.02
C ALA A 179 -8.13 -4.46 -14.72
N TRP A 180 -7.63 -3.25 -15.01
CA TRP A 180 -8.42 -2.01 -14.92
C TRP A 180 -9.62 -1.98 -15.87
N ILE A 181 -9.43 -2.42 -17.12
CA ILE A 181 -10.54 -2.48 -18.09
C ILE A 181 -11.63 -3.47 -17.62
N HIS A 182 -11.24 -4.67 -17.17
CA HIS A 182 -12.19 -5.63 -16.59
C HIS A 182 -12.86 -5.09 -15.32
N PHE A 183 -12.14 -4.33 -14.49
CA PHE A 183 -12.71 -3.67 -13.31
C PHE A 183 -13.81 -2.66 -13.66
N TRP A 184 -13.62 -1.84 -14.70
CA TRP A 184 -14.65 -0.91 -15.17
C TRP A 184 -15.83 -1.61 -15.87
N LEU A 185 -15.59 -2.79 -16.47
CA LEU A 185 -16.64 -3.67 -16.98
C LEU A 185 -17.39 -4.44 -15.87
N GLN A 186 -17.00 -4.28 -14.60
CA GLN A 186 -17.50 -5.04 -13.44
C GLN A 186 -17.22 -6.56 -13.52
N GLU A 187 -16.23 -6.96 -14.31
CA GLU A 187 -15.75 -8.34 -14.43
C GLU A 187 -14.62 -8.62 -13.43
N ASP A 188 -14.91 -8.43 -12.14
CA ASP A 188 -13.90 -8.44 -11.06
C ASP A 188 -13.08 -9.75 -11.02
N GLN A 189 -13.70 -10.90 -11.29
CA GLN A 189 -12.99 -12.19 -11.35
C GLN A 189 -11.93 -12.26 -12.46
N ALA A 190 -12.17 -11.62 -13.60
CA ALA A 190 -11.21 -11.57 -14.69
C ALA A 190 -10.04 -10.65 -14.32
N ALA A 191 -10.33 -9.51 -13.67
CA ALA A 191 -9.32 -8.60 -13.15
C ALA A 191 -8.40 -9.28 -12.13
N TRP A 192 -8.98 -10.03 -11.18
CA TRP A 192 -8.24 -10.80 -10.18
C TRP A 192 -7.23 -11.78 -10.79
N ARG A 193 -7.66 -12.61 -11.75
CA ARG A 193 -6.76 -13.56 -12.43
C ARG A 193 -5.58 -12.86 -13.14
N LEU A 194 -5.82 -11.67 -13.68
CA LEU A 194 -4.77 -10.88 -14.33
C LEU A 194 -3.80 -10.27 -13.31
N LEU A 195 -4.30 -9.83 -12.16
CA LEU A 195 -3.46 -9.33 -11.07
C LEU A 195 -2.61 -10.45 -10.47
N GLU A 196 -3.16 -11.65 -10.26
CA GLU A 196 -2.42 -12.85 -9.85
C GLU A 196 -1.29 -13.19 -10.83
N ALA A 197 -1.58 -13.14 -12.14
CA ALA A 197 -0.55 -13.33 -13.16
C ALA A 197 0.52 -12.21 -13.12
N ALA A 198 0.11 -10.97 -12.87
CA ALA A 198 0.99 -9.81 -12.75
C ALA A 198 1.91 -9.87 -11.52
N GLU A 199 1.54 -10.61 -10.47
CA GLU A 199 2.38 -10.78 -9.28
C GLU A 199 3.75 -11.38 -9.61
N ARG A 200 3.81 -12.28 -10.60
CA ARG A 200 5.06 -12.89 -11.10
C ARG A 200 6.00 -11.87 -11.73
N HIS A 201 5.50 -10.68 -12.09
CA HIS A 201 6.21 -9.63 -12.79
C HIS A 201 6.48 -8.40 -11.91
N ARG A 202 6.64 -8.58 -10.59
CA ARG A 202 6.97 -7.53 -9.61
C ARG A 202 5.88 -6.47 -9.42
N LEU A 203 4.61 -6.88 -9.44
CA LEU A 203 3.50 -6.02 -9.03
C LEU A 203 3.75 -5.48 -7.61
N LYS A 204 3.54 -4.18 -7.39
CA LYS A 204 3.64 -3.54 -6.06
C LYS A 204 2.26 -3.44 -5.39
N PRO A 205 2.14 -3.49 -4.04
CA PRO A 205 0.84 -3.41 -3.38
C PRO A 205 0.10 -2.11 -3.68
N GLY A 206 0.82 -1.00 -3.85
CA GLY A 206 0.25 0.29 -4.23
C GLY A 206 -0.60 0.25 -5.51
N HIS A 207 -0.23 -0.56 -6.50
CA HIS A 207 -1.04 -0.72 -7.72
C HIS A 207 -2.39 -1.38 -7.44
N VAL A 208 -2.44 -2.30 -6.47
CA VAL A 208 -3.67 -3.00 -6.06
C VAL A 208 -4.52 -2.10 -5.17
N PHE A 209 -3.90 -1.37 -4.24
CA PHE A 209 -4.61 -0.45 -3.34
C PHE A 209 -5.31 0.69 -4.05
N ARG A 210 -4.89 1.01 -5.28
CA ARG A 210 -5.59 2.00 -6.09
C ARG A 210 -6.99 1.52 -6.52
N PHE A 211 -7.18 0.23 -6.79
CA PHE A 211 -8.52 -0.32 -7.03
C PHE A 211 -9.40 -0.15 -5.79
N LEU A 212 -8.83 -0.42 -4.60
CA LEU A 212 -9.54 -0.27 -3.32
C LEU A 212 -9.94 1.19 -3.07
N ARG A 213 -9.06 2.15 -3.37
CA ARG A 213 -9.36 3.58 -3.26
C ARG A 213 -10.54 3.98 -4.13
N VAL A 214 -10.55 3.56 -5.40
CA VAL A 214 -11.64 3.87 -6.34
C VAL A 214 -12.97 3.26 -5.87
N LEU A 215 -12.95 2.05 -5.30
CA LEU A 215 -14.16 1.43 -4.74
C LEU A 215 -14.65 2.14 -3.47
N GLU A 216 -13.73 2.57 -2.59
CA GLU A 216 -14.06 3.36 -1.40
C GLU A 216 -14.69 4.71 -1.78
N GLU A 217 -14.08 5.44 -2.72
CA GLU A 217 -14.59 6.72 -3.23
C GLU A 217 -15.96 6.58 -3.92
N ALA A 218 -16.20 5.46 -4.60
CA ALA A 218 -17.50 5.15 -5.21
C ALA A 218 -18.56 4.66 -4.20
N GLY A 219 -18.18 4.35 -2.96
CA GLY A 219 -19.08 3.79 -1.95
C GLY A 219 -19.53 2.35 -2.23
N GLU A 220 -18.78 1.61 -3.05
CA GLU A 220 -19.11 0.24 -3.49
C GLU A 220 -18.63 -0.80 -2.45
N TRP A 221 -19.19 -0.75 -1.24
CA TRP A 221 -18.69 -1.48 -0.06
C TRP A 221 -18.68 -3.01 -0.24
N SER A 222 -19.69 -3.58 -0.89
CA SER A 222 -19.75 -5.03 -1.14
C SER A 222 -18.67 -5.50 -2.11
N ARG A 223 -18.37 -4.70 -3.14
CA ARG A 223 -17.25 -5.00 -4.06
C ARG A 223 -15.92 -4.78 -3.35
N LEU A 224 -15.79 -3.73 -2.54
CA LEU A 224 -14.58 -3.45 -1.77
C LEU A 224 -14.22 -4.61 -0.83
N GLU A 225 -15.21 -5.19 -0.14
CA GLU A 225 -15.02 -6.37 0.70
C GLU A 225 -14.48 -7.57 -0.09
N ALA A 226 -15.10 -7.89 -1.22
CA ALA A 226 -14.68 -9.00 -2.06
C ALA A 226 -13.25 -8.81 -2.57
N TRP A 227 -12.91 -7.58 -2.97
CA TRP A 227 -11.56 -7.20 -3.36
C TRP A 227 -10.57 -7.31 -2.21
N LEU A 228 -10.91 -6.85 -1.00
CA LEU A 228 -10.04 -6.98 0.18
C LEU A 228 -9.75 -8.44 0.53
N THR A 229 -10.79 -9.28 0.53
CA THR A 229 -10.66 -10.73 0.77
C THR A 229 -9.74 -11.38 -0.26
N HIS A 230 -9.84 -11.01 -1.54
CA HIS A 230 -8.98 -11.55 -2.59
C HIS A 230 -7.54 -10.96 -2.55
N CYS A 231 -7.40 -9.71 -2.12
CA CYS A 231 -6.10 -9.03 -2.01
C CYS A 231 -5.30 -9.46 -0.77
N ALA A 232 -5.81 -10.40 0.03
CA ALA A 232 -5.13 -10.99 1.19
C ALA A 232 -3.94 -11.90 0.78
N THR A 233 -2.97 -11.34 0.07
CA THR A 233 -1.77 -12.05 -0.38
C THR A 233 -0.57 -11.77 0.52
N GLU A 234 0.36 -12.73 0.63
CA GLU A 234 1.57 -12.60 1.47
C GLU A 234 2.37 -11.31 1.21
N ARG A 235 2.29 -10.78 -0.01
CA ARG A 235 2.99 -9.58 -0.45
C ARG A 235 2.49 -8.31 0.25
N VAL A 236 1.19 -8.23 0.53
CA VAL A 236 0.61 -7.13 1.34
C VAL A 236 1.21 -7.17 2.75
N GLY A 237 1.38 -8.36 3.32
CA GLY A 237 2.01 -8.55 4.63
C GLY A 237 3.51 -8.24 4.67
N ARG A 238 4.25 -8.46 3.57
CA ARG A 238 5.71 -8.22 3.52
C ARG A 238 6.09 -6.77 3.27
N THR A 239 5.17 -5.94 2.78
CA THR A 239 5.50 -4.57 2.35
C THR A 239 5.24 -3.57 3.49
N PRO A 240 6.25 -2.81 3.95
CA PRO A 240 6.08 -1.81 5.00
C PRO A 240 4.97 -0.79 4.66
N GLY A 241 4.14 -0.44 5.64
CA GLY A 241 3.02 0.50 5.49
C GLY A 241 1.78 -0.06 4.77
N SER A 242 1.91 -1.17 4.04
CA SER A 242 0.78 -1.75 3.30
C SER A 242 -0.27 -2.39 4.22
N LEU A 243 0.17 -2.96 5.35
CA LEU A 243 -0.72 -3.56 6.35
C LEU A 243 -1.62 -2.54 7.05
N ASP A 244 -1.09 -1.37 7.37
CA ASP A 244 -1.86 -0.28 8.00
C ASP A 244 -2.95 0.23 7.04
N THR A 245 -2.57 0.43 5.78
CA THR A 245 -3.52 0.82 4.72
C THR A 245 -4.58 -0.25 4.50
N TYR A 246 -4.19 -1.53 4.49
CA TYR A 246 -5.12 -2.66 4.37
C TYR A 246 -6.09 -2.75 5.55
N GLY A 247 -5.60 -2.55 6.78
CA GLY A 247 -6.43 -2.46 7.99
C GLY A 247 -7.44 -1.33 7.90
N ARG A 248 -7.02 -0.13 7.48
CA ARG A 248 -7.90 1.04 7.30
C ARG A 248 -9.07 0.76 6.37
N TYR A 249 -8.83 0.06 5.26
CA TYR A 249 -9.92 -0.31 4.34
C TYR A 249 -10.88 -1.32 4.96
N TRP A 250 -10.38 -2.31 5.71
CA TRP A 250 -11.24 -3.23 6.45
C TRP A 250 -12.09 -2.50 7.50
N ASP A 251 -11.51 -1.55 8.23
CA ASP A 251 -12.26 -0.73 9.19
C ASP A 251 -13.35 0.10 8.52
N ALA A 252 -13.07 0.68 7.35
CA ALA A 252 -14.04 1.43 6.58
C ALA A 252 -15.22 0.55 6.14
N VAL A 253 -14.92 -0.68 5.69
CA VAL A 253 -15.93 -1.66 5.28
C VAL A 253 -16.73 -2.16 6.49
N THR A 254 -16.10 -2.51 7.61
CA THR A 254 -16.82 -3.03 8.78
C THR A 254 -17.69 -1.99 9.46
N LEU A 255 -17.35 -0.69 9.34
CA LEU A 255 -18.19 0.40 9.80
C LEU A 255 -19.53 0.47 9.03
N GLN A 256 -19.50 0.19 7.73
CA GLN A 256 -20.68 0.25 6.86
C GLN A 256 -21.44 -1.08 6.79
N LEU A 257 -20.70 -2.20 6.85
CA LEU A 257 -21.21 -3.56 6.75
C LEU A 257 -20.68 -4.41 7.93
N PRO A 258 -21.30 -4.32 9.12
CA PRO A 258 -20.85 -5.09 10.29
C PRO A 258 -20.88 -6.61 10.10
N GLU A 259 -21.73 -7.10 9.19
CA GLU A 259 -21.88 -8.53 8.88
C GLU A 259 -20.60 -9.16 8.31
N VAL A 260 -19.72 -8.35 7.70
CA VAL A 260 -18.50 -8.84 7.06
C VAL A 260 -17.30 -8.94 7.99
N GLU A 261 -17.45 -8.62 9.29
CA GLU A 261 -16.37 -8.72 10.28
C GLU A 261 -15.76 -10.14 10.29
N GLY A 262 -16.57 -11.18 10.09
CA GLY A 262 -16.08 -12.55 9.98
C GLY A 262 -15.14 -12.79 8.80
N ASN A 263 -15.32 -12.08 7.69
CA ASN A 263 -14.46 -12.17 6.50
C ASN A 263 -13.14 -11.45 6.75
N MET A 264 -13.21 -10.27 7.37
CA MET A 264 -12.02 -9.53 7.81
C MET A 264 -11.11 -10.40 8.68
N TRP A 265 -11.65 -11.07 9.70
CA TRP A 265 -10.85 -11.94 10.58
C TRP A 265 -10.20 -13.09 9.80
N ARG A 266 -10.94 -13.75 8.91
CA ARG A 266 -10.39 -14.82 8.06
C ARG A 266 -9.24 -14.32 7.20
N ALA A 267 -9.38 -13.14 6.60
CA ALA A 267 -8.36 -12.54 5.74
C ALA A 267 -7.11 -12.07 6.52
N ILE A 268 -7.28 -11.49 7.71
CA ILE A 268 -6.15 -11.10 8.56
C ILE A 268 -5.42 -12.34 9.07
N THR A 269 -6.14 -13.37 9.51
CA THR A 269 -5.56 -14.62 10.01
C THR A 269 -4.84 -15.41 8.91
N SER A 270 -5.34 -15.41 7.67
CA SER A 270 -4.66 -16.09 6.55
C SER A 270 -3.33 -15.46 6.18
N LEU A 271 -3.10 -14.19 6.58
CA LEU A 271 -1.85 -13.47 6.37
C LEU A 271 -0.82 -13.64 7.50
N LEU A 272 -1.15 -14.37 8.57
CA LEU A 272 -0.18 -14.66 9.63
C LEU A 272 0.94 -15.57 9.09
N PRO A 273 2.20 -15.34 9.49
CA PRO A 273 2.65 -14.42 10.54
C PRO A 273 2.91 -12.98 10.07
N TYR A 274 2.80 -12.67 8.78
CA TYR A 274 3.15 -11.36 8.24
C TYR A 274 2.22 -10.24 8.71
N SER A 275 0.95 -10.53 8.95
CA SER A 275 -0.05 -9.60 9.47
C SER A 275 -0.07 -9.47 11.00
N GLY A 276 0.97 -9.95 11.72
CA GLY A 276 0.97 -10.02 13.19
C GLY A 276 0.61 -8.70 13.88
N SER A 277 1.20 -7.58 13.46
CA SER A 277 0.91 -6.26 14.04
C SER A 277 -0.56 -5.84 13.82
N LEU A 278 -1.08 -6.05 12.60
CA LEU A 278 -2.47 -5.74 12.27
C LEU A 278 -3.43 -6.62 13.07
N TYR A 279 -3.10 -7.90 13.24
CA TYR A 279 -3.91 -8.84 14.01
C TYR A 279 -3.95 -8.46 15.49
N GLU A 280 -2.81 -8.13 16.09
CA GLU A 280 -2.73 -7.67 17.48
C GLU A 280 -3.54 -6.40 17.73
N GLU A 281 -3.37 -5.39 16.87
CA GLU A 281 -4.10 -4.12 16.96
C GLU A 281 -5.60 -4.33 16.78
N SER A 282 -6.00 -5.17 15.83
CA SER A 282 -7.40 -5.52 15.61
C SER A 282 -7.99 -6.21 16.84
N LEU A 283 -7.31 -7.20 17.41
CA LEU A 283 -7.82 -7.91 18.60
C LEU A 283 -8.04 -6.97 19.77
N MET A 284 -7.13 -6.01 19.98
CA MET A 284 -7.27 -4.98 21.02
C MET A 284 -8.44 -4.04 20.75
N ARG A 285 -8.61 -3.60 19.49
CA ARG A 285 -9.67 -2.68 19.07
C ARG A 285 -11.06 -3.29 19.21
N TYR A 286 -11.22 -4.55 18.80
CA TYR A 286 -12.49 -5.29 18.90
C TYR A 286 -12.73 -5.91 20.30
N GLY A 287 -11.88 -5.60 21.29
CA GLY A 287 -12.05 -6.09 22.67
C GLY A 287 -11.85 -7.61 22.83
N ARG A 288 -11.23 -8.28 21.87
CA ARG A 288 -10.97 -9.73 21.86
C ARG A 288 -9.73 -10.07 22.71
N TYR A 289 -9.74 -9.62 23.97
CA TYR A 289 -8.58 -9.66 24.86
C TYR A 289 -8.08 -11.07 25.17
N ARG A 290 -8.97 -12.06 25.28
CA ARG A 290 -8.58 -13.45 25.52
C ARG A 290 -7.76 -14.01 24.35
N GLN A 291 -8.24 -13.81 23.13
CA GLN A 291 -7.53 -14.23 21.91
C GLN A 291 -6.20 -13.48 21.75
N TRP A 292 -6.13 -12.21 22.15
CA TRP A 292 -4.87 -11.46 22.19
C TRP A 292 -3.85 -12.10 23.13
N ILE A 293 -4.26 -12.47 24.34
CA ILE A 293 -3.38 -13.17 25.29
C ILE A 293 -2.95 -14.53 24.75
N ASP A 294 -3.89 -15.31 24.21
CA ASP A 294 -3.56 -16.62 23.63
C ASP A 294 -2.54 -16.50 22.50
N TYR A 295 -2.67 -15.47 21.66
CA TYR A 295 -1.70 -15.15 20.62
C TYR A 295 -0.33 -14.79 21.21
N GLN A 296 -0.25 -13.90 22.20
CA GLN A 296 1.02 -13.55 22.85
C GLN A 296 1.69 -14.74 23.55
N LEU A 297 0.89 -15.61 24.15
CA LEU A 297 1.38 -16.86 24.75
C LEU A 297 1.95 -17.81 23.71
N SER A 298 1.32 -17.92 22.54
CA SER A 298 1.80 -18.74 21.42
C SER A 298 3.12 -18.23 20.84
N LEU A 299 3.33 -16.91 20.84
CA LEU A 299 4.58 -16.27 20.42
C LEU A 299 5.69 -16.37 21.48
N GLY A 300 5.35 -16.78 22.72
CA GLY A 300 6.29 -16.81 23.84
C GLY A 300 6.70 -15.41 24.32
N SER A 301 5.88 -14.40 24.01
CA SER A 301 6.10 -12.99 24.35
C SER A 301 6.26 -12.79 25.86
N ASP A 302 7.07 -11.81 26.24
CA ASP A 302 7.31 -11.51 27.64
C ASP A 302 6.37 -10.40 28.14
N PRO A 303 5.62 -10.62 29.24
CA PRO A 303 4.75 -9.58 29.79
C PRO A 303 5.47 -8.29 30.24
N LEU A 304 6.79 -8.32 30.41
CA LEU A 304 7.59 -7.13 30.71
C LEU A 304 8.04 -6.36 29.47
N ASP A 305 7.90 -6.90 28.27
CA ASP A 305 8.22 -6.20 27.01
C ASP A 305 7.14 -5.17 26.65
N PHE A 306 5.91 -5.36 27.16
CA PHE A 306 4.79 -4.43 26.96
C PHE A 306 4.81 -3.27 27.97
N ARG A 307 4.41 -2.08 27.52
CA ARG A 307 4.25 -0.93 28.43
C ARG A 307 2.96 -1.13 29.23
N ALA A 308 2.95 -0.63 30.46
CA ALA A 308 1.77 -0.74 31.33
C ALA A 308 0.50 -0.14 30.70
N LYS A 309 0.65 0.94 29.91
CA LYS A 309 -0.45 1.58 29.18
C LYS A 309 -1.07 0.66 28.12
N ASP A 310 -0.29 -0.22 27.51
CA ASP A 310 -0.74 -1.09 26.41
C ASP A 310 -1.59 -2.25 26.96
N LEU A 311 -1.28 -2.72 28.18
CA LEU A 311 -2.05 -3.76 28.88
C LEU A 311 -3.23 -3.20 29.70
N GLN A 312 -3.29 -1.88 29.90
CA GLN A 312 -4.32 -1.24 30.72
C GLN A 312 -5.75 -1.49 30.25
N PRO A 313 -6.06 -1.52 28.93
CA PRO A 313 -7.41 -1.89 28.44
C PRO A 313 -7.79 -3.31 28.89
N ILE A 314 -6.87 -4.27 28.75
CA ILE A 314 -7.09 -5.66 29.18
C ILE A 314 -7.29 -5.73 30.69
N GLU A 315 -6.46 -5.01 31.47
CA GLU A 315 -6.61 -4.96 32.92
C GLU A 315 -7.98 -4.41 33.36
N LYS A 316 -8.56 -3.49 32.59
CA LYS A 316 -9.87 -2.88 32.87
C LYS A 316 -11.03 -3.80 32.52
N GLU A 317 -11.05 -4.29 31.30
CA GLU A 317 -12.20 -5.00 30.70
C GLU A 317 -12.16 -6.52 30.94
N ALA A 318 -10.97 -7.13 30.89
CA ALA A 318 -10.78 -8.58 31.04
C ALA A 318 -9.57 -8.94 31.92
N PRO A 319 -9.53 -8.50 33.20
CA PRO A 319 -8.40 -8.72 34.11
C PRO A 319 -8.05 -10.20 34.31
N GLU A 320 -9.01 -11.12 34.17
CA GLU A 320 -8.76 -12.56 34.27
C GLU A 320 -7.91 -13.13 33.14
N ALA A 321 -7.95 -12.50 31.95
CA ALA A 321 -7.18 -12.94 30.79
C ALA A 321 -5.66 -12.77 31.01
N LEU A 322 -5.24 -11.82 31.86
CA LEU A 322 -3.82 -11.57 32.15
C LEU A 322 -3.19 -12.56 33.13
N LEU A 323 -4.00 -13.32 33.86
CA LEU A 323 -3.50 -14.30 34.84
C LEU A 323 -2.55 -15.32 34.21
N PRO A 324 -2.92 -16.07 33.15
CA PRO A 324 -2.02 -17.03 32.52
C PRO A 324 -0.75 -16.37 31.99
N PHE A 325 -0.87 -15.17 31.40
CA PHE A 325 0.25 -14.44 30.84
C PHE A 325 1.32 -14.09 31.88
N TYR A 326 0.90 -13.57 33.03
CA TYR A 326 1.84 -13.25 34.11
C TYR A 326 2.35 -14.51 34.84
N HIS A 327 1.52 -15.53 35.07
CA HIS A 327 1.97 -16.77 35.70
C HIS A 327 3.07 -17.46 34.87
N GLN A 328 2.88 -17.59 33.56
CA GLN A 328 3.89 -18.17 32.67
C GLN A 328 5.19 -17.34 32.64
N GLY A 329 5.07 -16.01 32.64
CA GLY A 329 6.24 -15.12 32.74
C GLY A 329 7.03 -15.31 34.05
N VAL A 330 6.35 -15.48 35.18
CA VAL A 330 7.00 -15.76 36.49
C VAL A 330 7.79 -17.06 36.41
N GLU A 331 7.18 -18.14 35.95
CA GLU A 331 7.84 -19.44 35.83
C GLU A 331 9.06 -19.36 34.89
N LYS A 332 8.92 -18.70 33.72
CA LYS A 332 10.01 -18.47 32.76
C LYS A 332 11.22 -17.81 33.42
N TYR A 333 11.02 -16.80 34.26
CA TYR A 333 12.12 -16.12 34.94
C TYR A 333 12.73 -16.89 36.10
N VAL A 334 11.92 -17.66 36.84
CA VAL A 334 12.43 -18.54 37.91
C VAL A 334 13.35 -19.61 37.32
N LEU A 335 13.01 -20.14 36.14
CA LEU A 335 13.81 -21.12 35.42
C LEU A 335 15.19 -20.59 34.97
N LEU A 336 15.36 -19.28 34.79
CA LEU A 336 16.68 -18.69 34.45
C LEU A 336 17.71 -18.82 35.57
N LYS A 337 17.27 -19.08 36.81
CA LYS A 337 18.12 -19.31 38.00
C LYS A 337 19.19 -18.24 38.25
N ASN A 338 18.91 -16.98 37.90
CA ASN A 338 19.80 -15.85 38.13
C ASN A 338 19.09 -14.72 38.86
N ARG A 339 19.87 -13.80 39.46
CA ARG A 339 19.33 -12.74 40.32
C ARG A 339 18.41 -11.78 39.57
N ASP A 340 18.74 -11.45 38.32
CA ASP A 340 17.93 -10.52 37.52
C ASP A 340 16.60 -11.14 37.09
N GLY A 341 16.58 -12.44 36.77
CA GLY A 341 15.38 -13.22 36.56
C GLY A 341 14.48 -13.20 37.81
N TYR A 342 15.04 -13.43 38.99
CA TYR A 342 14.26 -13.34 40.24
C TYR A 342 13.65 -11.95 40.48
N LYS A 343 14.40 -10.87 40.22
CA LYS A 343 13.85 -9.50 40.29
C LYS A 343 12.69 -9.30 39.31
N ARG A 344 12.81 -9.79 38.07
CA ARG A 344 11.74 -9.73 37.05
C ARG A 344 10.53 -10.56 37.47
N ALA A 345 10.74 -11.75 38.04
CA ALA A 345 9.67 -12.59 38.60
C ALA A 345 8.92 -11.88 39.73
N VAL A 346 9.62 -11.25 40.68
CA VAL A 346 9.03 -10.45 41.77
C VAL A 346 8.17 -9.30 41.21
N LYS A 347 8.63 -8.64 40.15
CA LYS A 347 7.87 -7.57 39.48
C LYS A 347 6.54 -8.09 38.90
N LEU A 348 6.55 -9.26 38.25
CA LEU A 348 5.34 -9.89 37.74
C LEU A 348 4.42 -10.40 38.86
N LEU A 349 4.97 -10.98 39.93
CA LEU A 349 4.20 -11.40 41.12
C LEU A 349 3.47 -10.22 41.78
N LYS A 350 4.11 -9.04 41.87
CA LYS A 350 3.43 -7.82 42.34
C LYS A 350 2.25 -7.42 41.45
N ARG A 351 2.36 -7.59 40.12
CA ARG A 351 1.24 -7.33 39.19
C ARG A 351 0.12 -8.36 39.38
N LEU A 352 0.46 -9.64 39.54
CA LEU A 352 -0.50 -10.70 39.85
C LEU A 352 -1.25 -10.41 41.16
N ALA A 353 -0.57 -10.05 42.24
CA ALA A 353 -1.20 -9.71 43.51
C ALA A 353 -2.28 -8.63 43.35
N LYS A 354 -1.98 -7.57 42.58
CA LYS A 354 -2.94 -6.51 42.26
C LYS A 354 -4.14 -7.02 41.46
N LEU A 355 -3.91 -7.89 40.47
CA LEU A 355 -4.99 -8.49 39.68
C LEU A 355 -5.88 -9.41 40.52
N TYR A 356 -5.32 -10.27 41.36
CA TYR A 356 -6.10 -11.14 42.25
C TYR A 356 -6.94 -10.35 43.24
N LYS A 357 -6.40 -9.26 43.80
CA LYS A 357 -7.15 -8.30 44.62
C LYS A 357 -8.31 -7.67 43.84
N LYS A 358 -8.05 -7.20 42.61
CA LYS A 358 -9.09 -6.61 41.74
C LYS A 358 -10.20 -7.61 41.42
N LEU A 359 -9.85 -8.89 41.21
CA LEU A 359 -10.78 -9.98 40.94
C LEU A 359 -11.48 -10.53 42.21
N LYS A 360 -11.21 -9.97 43.40
CA LYS A 360 -11.69 -10.47 44.70
C LYS A 360 -11.32 -11.94 44.97
N ARG A 361 -10.13 -12.36 44.53
CA ARG A 361 -9.61 -13.74 44.63
C ARG A 361 -8.36 -13.83 45.51
N GLU A 362 -8.33 -13.08 46.62
CA GLU A 362 -7.16 -12.98 47.50
C GLU A 362 -6.79 -14.34 48.14
N GLN A 363 -7.77 -15.15 48.54
CA GLN A 363 -7.53 -16.52 49.06
C GLN A 363 -6.79 -17.40 48.04
N ARG A 364 -7.13 -17.29 46.75
CA ARG A 364 -6.45 -18.05 45.69
C ARG A 364 -5.02 -17.56 45.46
N TRP A 365 -4.77 -16.27 45.65
CA TRP A 365 -3.44 -15.70 45.62
C TRP A 365 -2.56 -16.21 46.77
N GLU A 366 -3.10 -16.26 47.99
CA GLU A 366 -2.40 -16.80 49.16
C GLU A 366 -2.02 -18.27 48.96
N ALA A 367 -2.96 -19.12 48.54
CA ALA A 367 -2.70 -20.52 48.25
C ALA A 367 -1.65 -20.71 47.12
N TYR A 368 -1.70 -19.86 46.09
CA TYR A 368 -0.68 -19.85 45.04
C TYR A 368 0.70 -19.47 45.59
N MET A 369 0.81 -18.42 46.39
CA MET A 369 2.08 -17.95 46.96
C MET A 369 2.68 -18.97 47.94
N GLU A 370 1.87 -19.64 48.74
CA GLU A 370 2.32 -20.73 49.62
C GLU A 370 2.89 -21.90 48.80
N THR A 371 2.17 -22.31 47.75
CA THR A 371 2.63 -23.37 46.82
C THR A 371 3.90 -22.95 46.07
N PHE A 372 3.96 -21.71 45.60
CA PHE A 372 5.11 -21.17 44.87
C PHE A 372 6.36 -21.08 45.75
N THR A 373 6.21 -20.63 47.00
CA THR A 373 7.30 -20.48 47.96
C THR A 373 7.83 -21.83 48.42
N SER A 374 6.93 -22.79 48.70
CA SER A 374 7.31 -24.16 49.10
C SER A 374 8.05 -24.89 47.99
N ARG A 375 7.58 -24.80 46.73
CA ARG A 375 8.27 -25.38 45.56
C ARG A 375 9.67 -24.79 45.34
N ASN A 376 9.85 -23.50 45.62
CA ASN A 376 11.11 -22.78 45.38
C ASN A 376 11.90 -22.48 46.66
N ASN A 377 11.71 -23.24 47.74
CA ASN A 377 12.34 -22.99 49.04
C ASN A 377 13.88 -23.07 49.01
N ARG A 378 14.45 -23.88 48.13
CA ARG A 378 15.91 -24.05 47.97
C ARG A 378 16.57 -22.86 47.27
N LEU A 379 15.81 -22.03 46.55
CA LEU A 379 16.33 -20.88 45.83
C LEU A 379 16.47 -19.67 46.76
N ARG A 380 17.50 -19.67 47.63
CA ARG A 380 17.72 -18.61 48.64
C ARG A 380 17.70 -17.19 48.08
N ALA A 381 18.32 -16.98 46.92
CA ALA A 381 18.34 -15.67 46.26
C ALA A 381 16.93 -15.23 45.81
N LEU A 382 16.08 -16.16 45.34
CA LEU A 382 14.68 -15.84 45.02
C LEU A 382 13.90 -15.47 46.30
N GLN A 383 14.10 -16.21 47.39
CA GLN A 383 13.46 -15.92 48.68
C GLN A 383 13.86 -14.53 49.23
N GLU A 384 15.12 -14.14 49.09
CA GLU A 384 15.58 -12.80 49.47
C GLU A 384 14.91 -11.71 48.62
N GLU A 385 14.82 -11.90 47.31
CA GLU A 385 14.15 -10.94 46.42
C GLU A 385 12.63 -10.90 46.67
N LEU A 386 11.98 -12.01 47.05
CA LEU A 386 10.57 -12.04 47.46
C LEU A 386 10.33 -11.23 48.76
N ARG A 387 11.21 -11.37 49.77
CA ARG A 387 11.16 -10.58 51.01
C ARG A 387 11.38 -9.09 50.76
N LYS A 388 12.40 -8.74 49.97
CA LYS A 388 12.62 -7.34 49.52
C LYS A 388 11.44 -6.81 48.72
N GLY A 389 10.76 -7.71 48.00
CA GLY A 389 9.53 -7.44 47.29
C GLY A 389 8.33 -7.16 48.19
N GLY A 390 8.37 -7.51 49.47
CA GLY A 390 7.21 -7.46 50.38
C GLY A 390 6.12 -8.48 50.01
N LEU A 391 6.49 -9.57 49.34
CA LEU A 391 5.56 -10.63 48.93
C LEU A 391 5.47 -11.77 49.96
N ILE A 392 6.51 -11.90 50.79
CA ILE A 392 6.58 -12.83 51.92
C ILE A 392 7.22 -12.09 53.09
N SER A 393 6.86 -12.50 54.31
CA SER A 393 7.36 -11.89 55.53
C SER A 393 8.74 -12.38 55.97
#